data_AF-A0A965UKG1-F1
#
_entry.id   AF-A0A965UKG1-F1
#
_cell.length_a   1.000
_cell.length_b   1.000
_cell.length_c   1.000
_cell.angle_alpha   90.00
_cell.angle_beta   90.00
_cell.angle_gamma   90.00
#
_symmetry.space_group_name_H-M   'P 1'
#
loop_
_entity.id
_entity.type
_entity.pdbx_description
1 polymer ?
#
loop_
_entity_poly.entity_id
_entity_poly.type
_entity_poly.pdbx_seq_one_letter_code
_entity_poly.pdbx_strand_id
1 'polypeptide(L)'
;MMITVGMFTRSSAEWSKLTGIPRTTLEYRVRAHWATEDLFTKRKIVLPGHKLCPRCHTVQPLDDFYKRSDRDGVLAHCKNCVKSYAKNRYTKRT
;
A
#
# COMPACT_ATOMS: atom_id res chain seq x y z
N MET A 1 -16.15 -14.70 -12.40
CA MET A 1 -17.06 -13.53 -12.25
C MET A 1 -16.87 -12.61 -13.44
N MET A 2 -17.94 -12.00 -13.97
CA MET A 2 -17.82 -10.98 -15.03
C MET A 2 -17.52 -9.64 -14.39
N ILE A 3 -16.57 -8.90 -14.96
CA ILE A 3 -16.15 -7.58 -14.50
C ILE A 3 -16.22 -6.64 -15.70
N THR A 4 -16.97 -5.56 -15.53
CA THR A 4 -17.11 -4.50 -16.53
C THR A 4 -16.25 -3.30 -16.12
N VAL A 5 -15.35 -2.87 -17.00
CA VAL A 5 -14.54 -1.66 -16.83
C VAL A 5 -14.65 -0.84 -18.10
N GLY A 6 -15.26 0.34 -18.00
CA GLY A 6 -15.63 1.15 -19.17
C GLY A 6 -16.55 0.37 -20.12
N MET A 7 -16.12 0.22 -21.38
CA MET A 7 -16.88 -0.51 -22.41
C MET A 7 -16.56 -2.02 -22.48
N PHE A 8 -15.63 -2.51 -21.65
CA PHE A 8 -15.16 -3.89 -21.73
C PHE A 8 -15.75 -4.72 -20.61
N THR A 9 -16.41 -5.82 -20.98
CA THR A 9 -16.89 -6.84 -20.04
C THR A 9 -16.13 -8.13 -20.29
N ARG A 10 -15.38 -8.60 -19.30
CA ARG A 10 -14.61 -9.85 -19.38
C ARG A 10 -14.70 -10.61 -18.05
N SER A 11 -14.39 -11.89 -18.09
CA SER A 11 -14.28 -12.68 -16.87
C SER A 11 -13.06 -12.26 -16.03
N SER A 12 -13.11 -12.50 -14.72
CA SER A 12 -11.99 -12.29 -13.79
C SER A 12 -10.73 -13.05 -14.21
N ALA A 13 -10.88 -14.23 -14.83
CA ALA A 13 -9.77 -15.03 -15.35
C ALA A 13 -9.11 -14.37 -16.56
N GLU A 14 -9.90 -13.81 -17.48
CA GLU A 14 -9.38 -13.08 -18.63
C GLU A 14 -8.68 -11.78 -18.24
N TRP A 15 -9.29 -11.01 -17.33
CA TRP A 15 -8.64 -9.81 -16.79
C TRP A 15 -7.33 -10.14 -16.05
N SER A 16 -7.26 -11.29 -15.39
CA SER A 16 -6.03 -11.77 -14.75
C SER A 16 -4.91 -12.00 -15.78
N LYS A 17 -5.21 -12.65 -16.90
CA LYS A 17 -4.27 -12.85 -18.01
C LYS A 17 -3.81 -11.53 -18.62
N LEU A 18 -4.71 -10.55 -18.79
CA LEU A 18 -4.39 -9.26 -19.40
C LEU A 18 -3.55 -8.34 -18.50
N THR A 19 -3.84 -8.31 -17.21
CA THR A 19 -3.23 -7.33 -16.27
C THR A 19 -2.05 -7.88 -15.48
N GLY A 20 -1.92 -9.21 -15.42
CA GLY A 20 -0.98 -9.93 -14.55
C GLY A 20 -1.37 -9.89 -13.06
N ILE A 21 -2.57 -9.40 -12.73
CA ILE A 21 -3.08 -9.39 -11.35
C ILE A 21 -3.76 -10.75 -11.09
N PRO A 22 -3.51 -11.40 -9.94
CA PRO A 22 -4.14 -12.68 -9.64
C PRO A 22 -5.68 -12.60 -9.67
N ARG A 23 -6.33 -13.62 -10.25
CA ARG A 23 -7.80 -13.70 -10.33
C ARG A 23 -8.46 -13.45 -8.97
N THR A 24 -7.92 -14.05 -7.92
CA THR A 24 -8.39 -13.92 -6.53
C THR A 24 -8.31 -12.48 -6.02
N THR A 25 -7.29 -11.73 -6.43
CA THR A 25 -7.14 -10.31 -6.08
C THR A 25 -8.19 -9.46 -6.78
N LEU A 26 -8.45 -9.69 -8.07
CA LEU A 26 -9.51 -9.00 -8.81
C LEU A 26 -10.88 -9.29 -8.18
N GLU A 27 -11.17 -10.55 -7.86
CA GLU A 27 -12.43 -10.97 -7.23
C GLU A 27 -12.62 -10.37 -5.83
N TYR A 28 -11.54 -10.29 -5.04
CA TYR A 28 -11.57 -9.59 -3.76
C TYR A 28 -11.86 -8.10 -3.92
N ARG A 29 -11.16 -7.40 -4.82
CA ARG A 29 -11.34 -5.96 -5.03
C ARG A 29 -12.77 -5.60 -5.44
N VAL A 30 -13.38 -6.38 -6.32
CA VAL A 30 -14.79 -6.19 -6.71
C VAL A 30 -15.74 -6.45 -5.54
N ARG A 31 -15.55 -7.54 -4.77
CA ARG A 31 -16.36 -7.81 -3.56
C ARG A 31 -16.21 -6.74 -2.48
N ALA A 32 -15.04 -6.10 -2.42
CA ALA A 32 -14.76 -4.98 -1.54
C ALA A 32 -15.26 -3.63 -2.11
N HIS A 33 -16.05 -3.64 -3.19
CA HIS A 33 -16.62 -2.47 -3.85
C HIS A 33 -15.57 -1.42 -4.25
N TRP A 34 -14.41 -1.86 -4.73
CA TRP A 34 -13.43 -0.95 -5.34
C TRP A 34 -13.99 -0.33 -6.62
N ALA A 35 -13.62 0.94 -6.87
CA ALA A 35 -13.94 1.60 -8.12
C ALA A 35 -13.32 0.85 -9.31
N THR A 36 -14.01 0.84 -10.45
CA THR A 36 -13.62 0.04 -11.62
C THR A 36 -12.24 0.43 -12.17
N GLU A 37 -11.91 1.71 -12.08
CA GLU A 37 -10.64 2.33 -12.44
C GLU A 37 -9.48 1.86 -11.54
N ASP A 38 -9.76 1.54 -10.28
CA ASP A 38 -8.75 1.12 -9.29
C ASP A 38 -8.54 -0.40 -9.23
N LEU A 39 -9.40 -1.18 -9.89
CA LEU A 39 -9.31 -2.65 -9.91
C LEU A 39 -7.95 -3.13 -10.41
N PHE A 40 -7.28 -2.35 -11.26
CA PHE A 40 -6.01 -2.70 -11.87
C PHE A 40 -4.80 -1.97 -11.25
N THR A 41 -5.01 -1.19 -10.19
CA THR A 41 -3.92 -0.48 -9.51
C THR A 41 -2.93 -1.49 -8.94
N LYS A 42 -1.70 -1.48 -9.47
CA LYS A 42 -0.57 -2.27 -8.96
C LYS A 42 -0.02 -1.57 -7.72
N ARG A 43 0.42 -2.35 -6.72
CA ARG A 43 1.21 -1.78 -5.61
C ARG A 43 2.45 -1.12 -6.22
N LYS A 44 2.72 0.14 -5.85
CA LYS A 44 3.98 0.80 -6.21
C LYS A 44 5.12 -0.10 -5.77
N ILE A 45 5.93 -0.54 -6.73
CA ILE A 45 7.14 -1.30 -6.46
C ILE A 45 8.09 -0.34 -5.76
N VAL A 46 8.47 -0.68 -4.54
CA VAL A 46 9.49 0.06 -3.80
C VAL A 46 10.81 -0.65 -4.04
N LEU A 47 11.88 0.12 -4.29
CA LEU A 47 13.23 -0.41 -4.47
C LEU A 47 13.60 -1.36 -3.31
N PRO A 48 14.38 -2.43 -3.55
CA PRO A 48 14.93 -3.24 -2.47
C PRO A 48 15.65 -2.37 -1.43
N GLY A 49 15.48 -2.69 -0.15
CA GLY A 49 16.03 -1.88 0.94
C GLY A 49 15.35 -0.52 1.13
N HIS A 50 14.24 -0.23 0.45
CA HIS A 50 13.44 0.98 0.65
C HIS A 50 12.03 0.63 1.10
N LYS A 51 11.35 1.61 1.70
CA LYS A 51 9.97 1.51 2.17
C LYS A 51 9.25 2.85 2.02
N LEU A 52 7.97 2.80 1.67
CA LEU A 52 7.09 3.96 1.71
C LEU A 52 6.66 4.24 3.15
N CYS A 53 6.90 5.46 3.63
CA CYS A 53 6.30 5.92 4.88
C CYS A 53 4.84 6.33 4.62
N PRO A 54 3.84 5.69 5.27
CA PRO A 54 2.42 6.00 5.02
C PRO A 54 1.97 7.34 5.64
N ARG A 55 2.84 8.05 6.36
CA ARG A 55 2.51 9.34 6.97
C ARG A 55 2.93 10.53 6.11
N CYS A 56 4.15 10.49 5.57
CA CYS A 56 4.67 11.56 4.69
C CYS A 56 4.68 11.17 3.21
N HIS A 57 4.25 9.94 2.88
CA HIS A 57 4.17 9.40 1.52
C HIS A 57 5.49 9.43 0.73
N THR A 58 6.63 9.45 1.42
CA THR A 58 7.97 9.38 0.81
C THR A 58 8.53 7.97 0.87
N VAL A 59 9.20 7.56 -0.21
CA VAL A 59 9.98 6.32 -0.26
C VAL A 59 11.37 6.63 0.29
N GLN A 60 11.80 5.88 1.30
CA GLN A 60 13.09 6.08 1.97
C GLN A 60 13.77 4.74 2.25
N PRO A 61 15.10 4.71 2.41
CA PRO A 61 15.82 3.52 2.84
C PRO A 61 15.27 2.94 4.14
N LEU A 62 15.38 1.63 4.35
CA LEU A 62 14.97 0.97 5.61
C LEU A 62 15.72 1.54 6.82
N ASP A 63 16.94 2.05 6.63
CA ASP A 63 17.75 2.69 7.66
C ASP A 63 17.13 4.01 8.18
N ASP A 64 16.25 4.64 7.42
CA ASP A 64 15.48 5.81 7.86
C ASP A 64 14.27 5.45 8.73
N PHE A 65 14.13 4.18 9.08
CA PHE A 65 13.09 3.66 9.98
C PHE A 65 13.75 3.11 11.25
N TYR A 66 13.04 3.17 12.38
CA TYR A 66 13.51 2.52 13.61
C TYR A 66 13.32 1.01 13.49
N LYS A 67 14.30 0.25 13.97
CA LYS A 67 14.16 -1.21 14.14
C LYS A 67 13.08 -1.51 15.18
N ARG A 68 12.36 -2.59 14.95
CA ARG A 68 11.41 -3.13 15.93
C ARG A 68 12.18 -3.87 17.02
N SER A 69 11.68 -3.78 18.25
CA SER A 69 12.23 -4.52 19.39
C SER A 69 11.53 -5.87 19.59
N ASP A 70 10.31 -6.02 19.08
CA ASP A 70 9.45 -7.20 19.26
C ASP A 70 9.68 -8.30 18.22
N ARG A 71 10.21 -7.96 17.05
CA ARG A 71 10.37 -8.85 15.90
C ARG A 71 11.30 -8.26 14.85
N ASP A 72 11.71 -9.09 13.90
CA ASP A 72 12.50 -8.63 12.77
C ASP A 72 11.78 -7.57 11.93
N GLY A 73 12.60 -6.66 11.39
CA GLY A 73 12.16 -5.58 10.51
C GLY A 73 12.10 -4.20 11.18
N VAL A 74 11.46 -3.27 10.48
CA VAL A 74 11.43 -1.85 10.84
C VAL A 74 9.99 -1.35 11.05
N LEU A 75 9.85 -0.25 11.80
CA LEU A 75 8.55 0.39 12.04
C LEU A 75 7.84 0.84 10.76
N ALA A 76 6.54 1.12 10.88
CA ALA A 76 5.71 1.57 9.76
C ALA A 76 6.10 2.99 9.26
N HIS A 77 6.49 3.88 10.19
CA HIS A 77 6.78 5.28 9.89
C HIS A 77 8.29 5.58 9.95
N CYS A 78 8.74 6.52 9.13
CA CYS A 78 10.13 6.97 9.14
C CYS A 78 10.47 7.71 10.44
N LYS A 79 11.77 7.78 10.76
CA LYS A 79 12.31 8.43 11.96
C LYS A 79 11.79 9.85 12.14
N ASN A 80 11.71 10.62 11.05
CA ASN A 80 11.21 12.00 11.10
C ASN A 80 9.73 12.07 11.53
N CYS A 81 8.89 11.23 10.93
CA CYS A 81 7.46 11.14 11.27
C CYS A 81 7.17 10.62 12.68
N VAL A 82 8.08 9.81 13.24
CA VAL A 82 8.01 9.36 14.64
C VAL A 82 8.40 10.50 15.59
N LYS A 83 9.50 11.20 15.30
CA LYS A 83 9.97 12.36 16.09
C LYS A 83 8.94 13.49 16.12
N SER A 84 8.35 13.84 14.97
CA SER A 84 7.34 14.89 14.88
C SER A 84 6.08 14.56 15.70
N TYR A 85 5.66 13.29 15.69
CA TYR A 85 4.53 12.83 16.49
C TYR A 85 4.81 12.87 18.00
N ALA A 86 6.00 12.45 18.42
CA ALA A 86 6.41 12.52 19.82
C ALA A 86 6.44 13.98 20.32
N LYS A 87 6.99 14.90 19.53
CA LYS A 87 7.00 16.34 19.84
C LYS A 87 5.58 16.89 20.00
N ASN A 88 4.69 16.63 19.04
CA ASN A 88 3.30 17.07 19.10
C ASN A 88 2.53 16.52 20.31
N ARG A 89 2.89 15.32 20.79
CA ARG A 89 2.27 14.75 21.99
C ARG A 89 2.74 15.47 23.27
N TYR A 90 3.99 15.90 23.33
CA TYR A 90 4.52 16.66 24.47
C TYR A 90 3.95 18.07 24.52
N THR A 91 3.96 18.79 23.39
CA THR A 91 3.47 20.19 23.34
C THR A 91 1.97 20.33 23.62
N LYS A 92 1.17 19.28 23.41
CA LYS A 92 -0.26 19.27 23.76
C LYS A 92 -0.53 19.00 25.24
N ARG A 93 0.49 18.61 26.02
CA ARG A 93 0.40 18.34 27.46
C ARG A 93 0.85 19.53 28.32
N THR A 94 1.41 20.55 27.69
CA THR A 94 1.85 21.82 28.31
C THR A 94 0.82 22.87 27.99
#